data_AF-A0A521KB20-F1
#
_entry.id   AF-A0A521KB20-F1
#
_cell.length_a   1.000
_cell.length_b   1.000
_cell.length_c   1.000
_cell.angle_alpha   90.00
_cell.angle_beta   90.00
_cell.angle_gamma   90.00
#
_symmetry.space_group_name_H-M   'P 1'
#
loop_
_entity.id
_entity.type
_entity.pdbx_description
1 polymer ?
#
loop_
_entity_poly.entity_id
_entity_poly.type
_entity_poly.pdbx_seq_one_letter_code
_entity_poly.pdbx_strand_id
1 'polypeptide(L)'
;MRRRGALASARGVRKSFRVSSAARSIRPPGQVATPVGLARRVAAALLDAAPQSRSFFDPACGSGALLAALAAEWAARGRAEALCLHGCDVDASVLVDARLAVRAAGAGARVELRLAHADALAPSTPWPAGAAIAANPPWASYSGRQRVQPARTSALGGWPSLHGEFIERIAAHCAAHEVPAVVLLPAAWCELVRYAPSRARVDAHAALARTVEQLGERAFPGVVGSTALVRLLPCARDAARVAPDELELSSALRCALESMPPWPAQCFGDTGVHTGNAVRELVDRAPLAADLREGRDLAAFRLAAPRLALRAGVERNARLRFRVGSPSNVASARVLLRQTADRPIAAVHEPASWFRNSLLACRPPADLDPDCAAALLNGPVAAVFHRLSFADARQRAFPQVKIGHLRAQRFPLGSRADGPELHDELARRARALRDPSRALDAAWEHERAALAGLALAAYRLPESLAHAVRRALAESRGG
;
A
#
# COMPACT_ATOMS: atom_id res chain seq x y z
N MET A 1 20.20 -18.80 69.64
CA MET A 1 19.14 -18.09 68.87
C MET A 1 19.72 -17.70 67.51
N ARG A 2 19.19 -18.27 66.41
CA ARG A 2 19.40 -18.01 64.96
C ARG A 2 19.55 -19.34 64.19
N ARG A 3 18.42 -19.80 63.64
CA ARG A 3 18.33 -20.93 62.70
C ARG A 3 18.93 -20.51 61.36
N ARG A 4 19.89 -21.28 60.82
CA ARG A 4 20.30 -21.24 59.41
C ARG A 4 19.74 -22.50 58.75
N GLY A 5 18.75 -22.33 57.88
CA GLY A 5 18.18 -23.38 57.06
C GLY A 5 19.08 -23.65 55.85
N ALA A 6 19.38 -24.92 55.62
CA ALA A 6 20.03 -25.42 54.42
C ALA A 6 18.98 -25.54 53.30
N LEU A 7 19.27 -24.97 52.12
CA LEU A 7 18.53 -25.23 50.88
C LEU A 7 19.51 -25.86 49.89
N ALA A 8 19.33 -27.16 49.69
CA ALA A 8 20.02 -27.95 48.68
C ALA A 8 19.51 -27.59 47.28
N SER A 9 20.44 -27.29 46.38
CA SER A 9 20.21 -27.01 44.97
C SER A 9 19.97 -28.32 44.20
N ALA A 10 18.75 -28.54 43.73
CA ALA A 10 18.42 -29.59 42.77
C ALA A 10 18.80 -29.15 41.35
N ARG A 11 19.89 -29.72 40.80
CA ARG A 11 20.25 -29.58 39.38
C ARG A 11 19.37 -30.50 38.52
N GLY A 12 18.30 -29.95 37.96
CA GLY A 12 17.50 -30.60 36.92
C GLY A 12 18.20 -30.51 35.55
N VAL A 13 18.54 -31.67 34.98
CA VAL A 13 19.06 -31.83 33.61
C VAL A 13 17.98 -31.43 32.61
N ARG A 14 18.07 -30.23 32.02
CA ARG A 14 17.30 -29.85 30.83
C ARG A 14 18.02 -30.37 29.59
N LYS A 15 17.55 -31.50 29.06
CA LYS A 15 17.87 -31.94 27.69
C LYS A 15 17.28 -30.92 26.71
N SER A 16 18.13 -30.03 26.19
CA SER A 16 17.78 -29.17 25.06
C SER A 16 17.66 -30.03 23.80
N PHE A 17 16.44 -30.32 23.37
CA PHE A 17 16.19 -30.77 22.01
C PHE A 17 16.55 -29.62 21.07
N ARG A 18 17.74 -29.67 20.46
CA ARG A 18 18.08 -28.89 19.27
C ARG A 18 17.23 -29.45 18.13
N VAL A 19 16.12 -28.79 17.84
CA VAL A 19 15.47 -28.92 16.52
C VAL A 19 16.49 -28.42 15.51
N SER A 20 17.02 -29.35 14.71
CA SER A 20 17.94 -29.05 13.62
C SER A 20 17.32 -27.98 12.73
N SER A 21 18.08 -26.92 12.47
CA SER A 21 17.78 -25.93 11.45
C SER A 21 17.78 -26.60 10.07
N ALA A 22 16.66 -27.24 9.73
CA ALA A 22 16.41 -27.75 8.41
C ALA A 22 16.39 -26.56 7.43
N ALA A 23 17.02 -26.77 6.28
CA ALA A 23 17.21 -25.82 5.20
C ALA A 23 16.00 -24.88 5.03
N ARG A 24 16.24 -23.56 5.14
CA ARG A 24 15.33 -22.57 4.58
C ARG A 24 15.34 -22.80 3.06
N SER A 25 14.43 -23.62 2.55
CA SER A 25 14.19 -23.68 1.12
C SER A 25 13.86 -22.27 0.67
N ILE A 26 14.54 -21.80 -0.37
CA ILE A 26 14.26 -20.52 -0.99
C ILE A 26 12.89 -20.69 -1.63
N ARG A 27 11.84 -20.26 -0.93
CA ARG A 27 10.49 -20.30 -1.48
C ARG A 27 10.47 -19.45 -2.76
N PRO A 28 9.82 -19.93 -3.83
CA PRO A 28 9.59 -19.14 -5.03
C PRO A 28 8.98 -17.76 -4.68
N PRO A 29 9.32 -16.70 -5.45
CA PRO A 29 8.77 -15.38 -5.21
C PRO A 29 7.23 -15.40 -5.21
N GLY A 30 6.62 -14.78 -4.20
CA GLY A 30 5.16 -14.67 -4.07
C GLY A 30 4.48 -15.79 -3.28
N GLN A 31 5.20 -16.84 -2.86
CA GLN A 31 4.63 -17.86 -1.98
C GLN A 31 4.71 -17.44 -0.50
N VAL A 32 3.56 -17.17 0.10
CA VAL A 32 3.44 -16.74 1.51
C VAL A 32 2.51 -17.67 2.26
N ALA A 33 2.98 -18.22 3.39
CA ALA A 33 2.12 -19.07 4.22
C ALA A 33 1.08 -18.21 4.95
N THR A 34 -0.19 -18.59 4.86
CA THR A 34 -1.28 -17.90 5.55
C THR A 34 -1.16 -18.09 7.07
N PRO A 35 -1.02 -17.02 7.87
CA PRO A 35 -0.98 -17.14 9.32
C PRO A 35 -2.29 -17.71 9.86
N VAL A 36 -2.22 -18.52 10.92
CA VAL A 36 -3.38 -19.23 11.49
C VAL A 36 -4.53 -18.29 11.82
N GLY A 37 -4.26 -17.13 12.44
CA GLY A 37 -5.30 -16.14 12.76
C GLY A 37 -5.99 -15.58 11.53
N LEU A 38 -5.24 -15.37 10.44
CA LEU A 38 -5.79 -14.88 9.19
C LEU A 38 -6.57 -15.97 8.45
N ALA A 39 -6.08 -17.22 8.48
CA ALA A 39 -6.78 -18.36 7.90
C ALA A 39 -8.15 -18.59 8.57
N ARG A 40 -8.23 -18.49 9.91
CA ARG A 40 -9.51 -18.54 10.65
C ARG A 40 -10.46 -17.41 10.25
N ARG A 41 -9.95 -16.19 10.08
CA ARG A 41 -10.75 -15.05 9.64
C ARG A 41 -11.35 -15.26 8.25
N VAL A 42 -10.56 -15.80 7.31
CA VAL A 42 -11.03 -16.18 5.96
C VAL A 42 -12.09 -17.28 6.05
N ALA A 43 -11.84 -18.33 6.85
CA ALA A 43 -12.78 -19.44 7.02
C ALA A 43 -14.12 -18.97 7.62
N ALA A 44 -14.09 -18.19 8.70
CA ALA A 44 -15.29 -17.63 9.31
C ALA A 44 -16.08 -16.75 8.31
N ALA A 45 -15.40 -15.85 7.60
CA ALA A 45 -16.02 -14.99 6.61
C ALA A 45 -16.67 -15.77 5.46
N LEU A 46 -16.06 -16.88 5.02
CA LEU A 46 -16.61 -17.72 3.95
C LEU A 46 -17.80 -18.53 4.44
N LEU A 47 -17.75 -19.08 5.64
CA LEU A 47 -18.86 -19.81 6.25
C LEU A 47 -20.08 -18.91 6.50
N ASP A 48 -19.85 -17.63 6.82
CA ASP A 48 -20.93 -16.64 6.95
C ASP A 48 -21.53 -16.27 5.58
N ALA A 49 -20.71 -16.20 4.53
CA ALA A 49 -21.16 -15.90 3.18
C ALA A 49 -21.87 -17.10 2.50
N ALA A 50 -21.53 -18.33 2.88
CA ALA A 50 -22.06 -19.57 2.33
C ALA A 50 -22.59 -20.49 3.45
N PRO A 51 -23.61 -20.07 4.22
CA PRO A 51 -24.08 -20.82 5.38
C PRO A 51 -24.62 -22.19 5.01
N GLN A 52 -25.16 -22.38 3.81
CA GLN A 52 -25.68 -23.67 3.34
C GLN A 52 -24.65 -24.53 2.62
N SER A 53 -23.46 -23.98 2.29
CA SER A 53 -22.44 -24.77 1.59
C SER A 53 -21.83 -25.81 2.53
N ARG A 54 -21.62 -27.00 1.98
CA ARG A 54 -20.87 -28.11 2.60
C ARG A 54 -19.60 -28.44 1.83
N SER A 55 -19.33 -27.72 0.74
CA SER A 55 -18.19 -27.95 -0.15
C SER A 55 -17.37 -26.69 -0.28
N PHE A 56 -16.07 -26.80 -0.01
CA PHE A 56 -15.14 -25.67 -0.07
C PHE A 56 -13.88 -26.04 -0.84
N PHE A 57 -13.32 -25.06 -1.55
CA PHE A 57 -12.16 -25.24 -2.41
C PHE A 57 -11.09 -24.18 -2.16
N ASP A 58 -9.83 -24.62 -2.08
CA ASP A 58 -8.65 -23.77 -2.13
C ASP A 58 -7.80 -24.11 -3.37
N PRO A 59 -7.75 -23.23 -4.39
CA PRO A 59 -7.05 -23.49 -5.65
C PRO A 59 -5.53 -23.35 -5.55
N ALA A 60 -4.98 -22.89 -4.43
CA ALA A 60 -3.55 -22.76 -4.21
C ALA A 60 -3.24 -23.09 -2.74
N CYS A 61 -3.58 -24.32 -2.36
CA CYS A 61 -3.77 -24.67 -0.96
C CYS A 61 -2.50 -24.75 -0.13
N GLY A 62 -1.32 -24.85 -0.76
CA GLY A 62 -0.04 -24.95 -0.08
C GLY A 62 -0.04 -26.06 0.96
N SER A 63 0.36 -25.72 2.18
CA SER A 63 0.33 -26.62 3.34
C SER A 63 -1.07 -26.73 4.00
N GLY A 64 -2.14 -26.34 3.31
CA GLY A 64 -3.53 -26.52 3.73
C GLY A 64 -4.02 -25.60 4.83
N ALA A 65 -3.40 -24.43 5.06
CA ALA A 65 -3.75 -23.54 6.17
C ALA A 65 -5.22 -23.08 6.15
N LEU A 66 -5.75 -22.71 4.97
CA LEU A 66 -7.15 -22.29 4.82
C LEU A 66 -8.12 -23.47 4.97
N LEU A 67 -7.79 -24.63 4.40
CA LEU A 67 -8.58 -25.86 4.53
C LEU A 67 -8.67 -26.33 5.99
N ALA A 68 -7.53 -26.30 6.71
CA ALA A 68 -7.50 -26.64 8.12
C ALA A 68 -8.32 -25.66 8.97
N ALA A 69 -8.27 -24.36 8.65
CA ALA A 69 -9.10 -23.36 9.31
C ALA A 69 -10.60 -23.59 9.05
N LEU A 70 -11.00 -23.93 7.82
CA LEU A 70 -12.38 -24.30 7.49
C LEU A 70 -12.86 -25.52 8.29
N ALA A 71 -12.03 -26.56 8.40
CA ALA A 71 -12.35 -27.74 9.21
C ALA A 71 -12.56 -27.39 10.70
N ALA A 72 -11.65 -26.58 11.27
CA ALA A 72 -11.74 -26.16 12.66
C ALA A 72 -12.97 -25.28 12.93
N GLU A 73 -13.25 -24.29 12.07
CA GLU A 73 -14.42 -23.42 12.20
C GLU A 73 -15.74 -24.18 12.01
N TRP A 74 -15.77 -25.16 11.09
CA TRP A 74 -16.94 -26.05 10.91
C TRP A 74 -17.24 -26.84 12.18
N ALA A 75 -16.21 -27.44 12.79
CA ALA A 75 -16.32 -28.17 14.05
C ALA A 75 -16.75 -27.25 15.21
N ALA A 76 -16.15 -26.06 15.31
CA ALA A 76 -16.45 -25.08 16.35
C ALA A 76 -17.90 -24.57 16.29
N ARG A 77 -18.51 -24.53 15.10
CA ARG A 77 -19.93 -24.21 14.90
C ARG A 77 -20.87 -25.38 15.18
N GLY A 78 -20.37 -26.54 15.60
CA GLY A 78 -21.19 -27.71 15.96
C GLY A 78 -21.98 -28.33 14.82
N ARG A 79 -21.52 -28.15 13.57
CA ARG A 79 -22.22 -28.67 12.39
C ARG A 79 -22.05 -30.19 12.30
N ALA A 80 -23.16 -30.92 12.31
CA ALA A 80 -23.15 -32.38 12.29
C ALA A 80 -22.96 -32.96 10.88
N GLU A 81 -23.19 -32.15 9.84
CA GLU A 81 -23.11 -32.60 8.46
C GLU A 81 -21.66 -32.80 8.00
N ALA A 82 -21.49 -33.71 7.03
CA ALA A 82 -20.20 -33.96 6.43
C ALA A 82 -19.71 -32.74 5.64
N LEU A 83 -18.46 -32.37 5.87
CA LEU A 83 -17.75 -31.28 5.21
C LEU A 83 -16.87 -31.85 4.10
N CYS A 84 -17.04 -31.38 2.87
CA CYS A 84 -16.18 -31.71 1.74
C CYS A 84 -15.17 -30.58 1.51
N LEU A 85 -13.88 -30.88 1.63
CA LEU A 85 -12.78 -29.96 1.39
C LEU A 85 -11.98 -30.39 0.18
N HIS A 86 -11.77 -29.45 -0.74
CA HIS A 86 -11.00 -29.62 -1.94
C HIS A 86 -9.76 -28.72 -1.90
N GLY A 87 -8.60 -29.25 -2.27
CA GLY A 87 -7.36 -28.48 -2.36
C GLY A 87 -6.59 -28.81 -3.64
N CYS A 88 -6.02 -27.80 -4.26
CA CYS A 88 -5.12 -27.97 -5.41
C CYS A 88 -3.79 -27.25 -5.13
N ASP A 89 -2.67 -27.87 -5.48
CA ASP A 89 -1.37 -27.19 -5.51
C ASP A 89 -0.45 -27.77 -6.59
N VAL A 90 0.46 -26.96 -7.11
CA VAL A 90 1.48 -27.36 -8.10
C VAL A 90 2.67 -28.05 -7.46
N ASP A 91 2.84 -27.93 -6.14
CA ASP A 91 3.88 -28.64 -5.39
C ASP A 91 3.28 -29.85 -4.68
N ALA A 92 3.60 -31.06 -5.15
CA ALA A 92 3.11 -32.29 -4.55
C ALA A 92 3.56 -32.47 -3.09
N SER A 93 4.69 -31.87 -2.68
CA SER A 93 5.26 -32.08 -1.34
C SER A 93 4.43 -31.40 -0.25
N VAL A 94 3.86 -30.22 -0.52
CA VAL A 94 3.06 -29.47 0.45
C VAL A 94 1.68 -30.09 0.70
N LEU A 95 1.19 -30.93 -0.23
CA LEU A 95 -0.08 -31.63 -0.07
C LEU A 95 -0.06 -32.67 1.05
N VAL A 96 1.11 -33.22 1.39
CA VAL A 96 1.27 -34.10 2.55
C VAL A 96 1.02 -33.31 3.83
N ASP A 97 1.61 -32.11 3.94
CA ASP A 97 1.41 -31.22 5.08
C ASP A 97 -0.04 -30.75 5.18
N ALA A 98 -0.68 -30.43 4.06
CA ALA A 98 -2.10 -30.06 4.01
C ALA A 98 -2.99 -31.17 4.59
N ARG A 99 -2.73 -32.42 4.22
CA ARG A 99 -3.49 -33.58 4.75
C ARG A 99 -3.32 -33.73 6.26
N LEU A 100 -2.11 -33.55 6.78
CA LEU A 100 -1.85 -33.62 8.22
C LEU A 100 -2.53 -32.45 8.97
N ALA A 101 -2.43 -31.23 8.43
CA ALA A 101 -3.03 -30.04 9.02
C ALA A 101 -4.56 -30.13 9.12
N VAL A 102 -5.24 -30.57 8.05
CA VAL A 102 -6.71 -30.73 8.04
C VAL A 102 -7.15 -31.82 9.02
N ARG A 103 -6.45 -32.96 9.08
CA ARG A 103 -6.77 -34.05 10.04
C ARG A 103 -6.63 -33.59 11.48
N ALA A 104 -5.58 -32.84 11.80
CA ALA A 104 -5.37 -32.31 13.14
C ALA A 104 -6.43 -31.26 13.53
N ALA A 105 -6.81 -30.39 12.59
CA ALA A 105 -7.76 -29.30 12.84
C ALA A 105 -9.23 -29.75 12.87
N GLY A 106 -9.60 -30.75 12.07
CA GLY A 106 -10.94 -31.30 11.97
C GLY A 106 -11.28 -32.41 12.96
N ALA A 107 -10.48 -32.60 14.02
CA ALA A 107 -10.74 -33.62 15.03
C ALA A 107 -12.14 -33.43 15.64
N GLY A 108 -13.06 -34.34 15.35
CA GLY A 108 -14.46 -34.29 15.78
C GLY A 108 -15.49 -33.95 14.69
N ALA A 109 -15.05 -33.53 13.49
CA ALA A 109 -15.92 -33.33 12.33
C ALA A 109 -15.81 -34.47 11.31
N ARG A 110 -16.89 -34.74 10.58
CA ARG A 110 -16.88 -35.65 9.42
C ARG A 110 -16.34 -34.91 8.21
N VAL A 111 -15.02 -34.91 8.04
CA VAL A 111 -14.33 -34.21 6.94
C VAL A 111 -13.92 -35.18 5.84
N GLU A 112 -14.45 -34.98 4.64
CA GLU A 112 -13.95 -35.59 3.41
C GLU A 112 -12.94 -34.64 2.74
N LEU A 113 -11.69 -35.07 2.58
CA LEU A 113 -10.62 -34.25 2.01
C LEU A 113 -10.14 -34.81 0.66
N ARG A 114 -10.21 -33.99 -0.39
CA ARG A 114 -9.74 -34.31 -1.74
C ARG A 114 -8.64 -33.33 -2.15
N LEU A 115 -7.41 -33.82 -2.30
CA LEU A 115 -6.25 -33.03 -2.72
C LEU A 115 -5.80 -33.45 -4.12
N ALA A 116 -5.50 -32.48 -4.98
CA ALA A 116 -5.00 -32.69 -6.32
C ALA A 116 -3.64 -32.00 -6.52
N HIS A 117 -2.68 -32.71 -7.10
CA HIS A 117 -1.43 -32.13 -7.59
C HIS A 117 -1.66 -31.67 -9.04
N ALA A 118 -1.92 -30.38 -9.23
CA ALA A 118 -2.23 -29.81 -10.54
C ALA A 118 -2.00 -28.28 -10.55
N ASP A 119 -1.84 -27.72 -11.75
CA ASP A 119 -1.95 -26.27 -11.95
C ASP A 119 -3.42 -25.87 -11.96
N ALA A 120 -3.89 -25.27 -10.87
CA ALA A 120 -5.27 -24.82 -10.75
C ALA A 120 -5.68 -23.77 -11.78
N LEU A 121 -4.72 -23.15 -12.47
CA LEU A 121 -4.98 -22.22 -13.55
C LEU A 121 -4.99 -22.89 -14.94
N ALA A 122 -4.52 -24.12 -15.10
CA ALA A 122 -4.56 -24.83 -16.38
C ALA A 122 -6.02 -25.07 -16.82
N PRO A 123 -6.39 -24.84 -18.10
CA PRO A 123 -7.76 -25.03 -18.57
C PRO A 123 -8.30 -26.45 -18.36
N SER A 124 -7.41 -27.44 -18.37
CA SER A 124 -7.74 -28.86 -18.18
C SER A 124 -7.94 -29.26 -16.72
N THR A 125 -7.56 -28.44 -15.74
CA THR A 125 -7.73 -28.75 -14.31
C THR A 125 -9.17 -28.44 -13.90
N PRO A 126 -10.02 -29.45 -13.62
CA PRO A 126 -11.39 -29.18 -13.20
C PRO A 126 -11.44 -28.58 -11.80
N TRP A 127 -12.35 -27.63 -11.58
CA TRP A 127 -12.66 -27.12 -10.25
C TRP A 127 -13.93 -27.81 -9.73
N PRO A 128 -14.04 -28.11 -8.42
CA PRO A 128 -15.20 -28.78 -7.87
C PRO A 128 -16.45 -27.90 -7.99
N ALA A 129 -17.41 -28.33 -8.81
CA ALA A 129 -18.67 -27.60 -9.03
C ALA A 129 -19.40 -27.33 -7.71
N GLY A 130 -19.94 -26.12 -7.55
CA GLY A 130 -20.70 -25.73 -6.36
C GLY A 130 -19.87 -25.58 -5.07
N ALA A 131 -18.53 -25.66 -5.13
CA ALA A 131 -17.69 -25.40 -3.97
C ALA A 131 -17.43 -23.90 -3.79
N ALA A 132 -17.67 -23.39 -2.58
CA ALA A 132 -17.31 -22.02 -2.20
C ALA A 132 -15.80 -21.89 -1.98
N ILE A 133 -15.20 -20.75 -2.31
CA ILE A 133 -13.73 -20.64 -2.43
C ILE A 133 -13.11 -19.89 -1.26
N ALA A 134 -12.09 -20.48 -0.63
CA ALA A 134 -11.15 -19.79 0.26
C ALA A 134 -9.78 -19.80 -0.42
N ALA A 135 -9.17 -18.63 -0.68
CA ALA A 135 -7.92 -18.60 -1.43
C ALA A 135 -6.90 -17.60 -0.89
N ASN A 136 -5.63 -18.00 -0.93
CA ASN A 136 -4.48 -17.11 -0.83
C ASN A 136 -3.53 -17.43 -2.00
N PRO A 137 -3.84 -16.97 -3.21
CA PRO A 137 -3.03 -17.28 -4.38
C PRO A 137 -1.62 -16.68 -4.24
N PRO A 138 -0.63 -17.20 -4.98
CA PRO A 138 0.73 -16.64 -4.99
C PRO A 138 0.75 -15.19 -5.51
N TRP A 139 1.44 -14.31 -4.78
CA TRP A 139 1.53 -12.87 -5.08
C TRP A 139 2.75 -12.57 -5.95
N ALA A 140 2.60 -12.75 -7.26
CA ALA A 140 3.66 -12.50 -8.23
C ALA A 140 3.19 -11.55 -9.33
N SER A 141 3.90 -10.44 -9.52
CA SER A 141 3.70 -9.57 -10.68
C SER A 141 4.66 -9.94 -11.80
N TYR A 142 4.21 -9.85 -13.05
CA TYR A 142 5.09 -10.05 -14.22
C TYR A 142 5.73 -8.74 -14.69
N SER A 143 5.52 -7.65 -13.96
CA SER A 143 6.07 -6.34 -14.28
C SER A 143 6.70 -5.67 -13.05
N GLY A 144 7.50 -4.63 -13.27
CA GLY A 144 8.18 -3.90 -12.20
C GLY A 144 9.48 -4.55 -11.72
N ARG A 145 9.99 -4.06 -10.57
CA ARG A 145 11.32 -4.42 -10.04
C ARG A 145 11.38 -5.84 -9.46
N GLN A 146 10.23 -6.42 -9.11
CA GLN A 146 10.09 -7.77 -8.58
C GLN A 146 9.43 -8.71 -9.59
N ARG A 147 9.62 -8.44 -10.90
CA ARG A 147 8.97 -9.24 -11.95
C ARG A 147 9.34 -10.71 -11.82
N VAL A 148 8.33 -11.57 -11.87
CA VAL A 148 8.48 -13.01 -12.08
C VAL A 148 8.22 -13.28 -13.56
N GLN A 149 9.02 -14.14 -14.18
CA GLN A 149 8.76 -14.54 -15.55
C GLN A 149 7.49 -15.42 -15.56
N PRO A 150 6.46 -15.05 -16.31
CA PRO A 150 5.23 -15.84 -16.29
C PRO A 150 5.46 -17.18 -17.00
N ALA A 151 4.88 -18.25 -16.47
CA ALA A 151 4.90 -19.56 -17.13
C ALA A 151 4.05 -19.59 -18.41
N ARG A 152 3.18 -18.60 -18.61
CA ARG A 152 2.24 -18.50 -19.73
C ARG A 152 1.97 -17.04 -20.10
N THR A 153 1.55 -16.79 -21.33
CA THR A 153 1.13 -15.45 -21.75
C THR A 153 -0.11 -15.03 -20.95
N SER A 154 0.05 -14.02 -20.11
CA SER A 154 -1.07 -13.45 -19.37
C SER A 154 -2.00 -12.72 -20.32
N ALA A 155 -3.26 -13.15 -20.38
CA ALA A 155 -4.30 -12.43 -21.11
C ALA A 155 -4.68 -11.09 -20.44
N LEU A 156 -4.27 -10.86 -19.19
CA LEU A 156 -4.55 -9.62 -18.47
C LEU A 156 -3.82 -8.43 -19.10
N GLY A 157 -4.58 -7.41 -19.48
CA GLY A 157 -4.03 -6.10 -19.83
C GLY A 157 -3.55 -5.32 -18.60
N GLY A 158 -2.78 -4.25 -18.83
CA GLY A 158 -2.34 -3.35 -17.76
C GLY A 158 -1.16 -3.90 -16.95
N TRP A 159 -1.43 -4.34 -15.71
CA TRP A 159 -0.42 -4.88 -14.77
C TRP A 159 -0.63 -6.37 -14.55
N PRO A 160 -0.13 -7.23 -15.45
CA PRO A 160 -0.38 -8.66 -15.37
C PRO A 160 0.34 -9.28 -14.16
N SER A 161 -0.34 -10.24 -13.53
CA SER A 161 0.10 -10.87 -12.29
C SER A 161 -0.59 -12.21 -12.07
N LEU A 162 0.09 -13.12 -11.39
CA LEU A 162 -0.41 -14.45 -11.09
C LEU A 162 -1.66 -14.43 -10.21
N HIS A 163 -1.66 -13.61 -9.15
CA HIS A 163 -2.85 -13.44 -8.29
C HIS A 163 -4.03 -12.81 -9.04
N GLY A 164 -3.76 -12.01 -10.08
CA GLY A 164 -4.78 -11.46 -10.98
C GLY A 164 -5.46 -12.54 -11.83
N GLU A 165 -4.72 -13.54 -12.29
CA GLU A 165 -5.26 -14.67 -13.04
C GLU A 165 -6.09 -15.61 -12.15
N PHE A 166 -5.63 -15.85 -10.91
CA PHE A 166 -6.41 -16.58 -9.92
C PHE A 166 -7.74 -15.90 -9.63
N ILE A 167 -7.75 -14.60 -9.29
CA ILE A 167 -9.02 -13.94 -8.93
C ILE A 167 -10.00 -13.87 -10.11
N GLU A 168 -9.53 -13.73 -11.35
CA GLU A 168 -10.39 -13.80 -12.54
C GLU A 168 -11.07 -15.18 -12.66
N ARG A 169 -10.31 -16.27 -12.50
CA ARG A 169 -10.86 -17.63 -12.54
C ARG A 169 -11.78 -17.93 -11.35
N ILE A 170 -11.46 -17.43 -10.16
CA ILE A 170 -12.33 -17.50 -8.97
C ILE A 170 -13.66 -16.78 -9.25
N ALA A 171 -13.62 -15.57 -9.82
CA ALA A 171 -14.82 -14.83 -10.15
C ALA A 171 -15.70 -15.58 -11.17
N ALA A 172 -15.09 -16.17 -12.21
CA ALA A 172 -15.80 -16.99 -13.18
C ALA A 172 -16.46 -18.24 -12.54
N HIS A 173 -15.77 -18.90 -11.59
CA HIS A 173 -16.33 -20.03 -10.84
C HIS A 173 -17.49 -19.60 -9.93
N CYS A 174 -17.35 -18.48 -9.21
CA CYS A 174 -18.41 -17.90 -8.41
C CYS A 174 -19.67 -17.64 -9.23
N ALA A 175 -19.51 -17.09 -10.43
CA ALA A 175 -20.61 -16.82 -11.36
C ALA A 175 -21.28 -18.11 -11.85
N ALA A 176 -20.48 -19.08 -12.32
CA ALA A 176 -20.98 -20.30 -12.94
C ALA A 176 -21.72 -21.24 -11.96
N HIS A 177 -21.40 -21.16 -10.68
CA HIS A 177 -21.93 -22.07 -9.66
C HIS A 177 -22.72 -21.37 -8.55
N GLU A 178 -22.94 -20.06 -8.67
CA GLU A 178 -23.67 -19.26 -7.69
C GLU A 178 -23.12 -19.40 -6.26
N VAL A 179 -21.80 -19.44 -6.14
CA VAL A 179 -21.09 -19.60 -4.85
C VAL A 179 -20.21 -18.40 -4.52
N PRO A 180 -20.06 -18.03 -3.23
CA PRO A 180 -19.17 -16.96 -2.84
C PRO A 180 -17.69 -17.41 -2.80
N ALA A 181 -16.80 -16.41 -2.76
CA ALA A 181 -15.39 -16.62 -2.45
C ALA A 181 -14.87 -15.59 -1.44
N VAL A 182 -13.87 -15.98 -0.67
CA VAL A 182 -13.05 -15.09 0.18
C VAL A 182 -11.59 -15.30 -0.18
N VAL A 183 -10.95 -14.22 -0.64
CA VAL A 183 -9.60 -14.24 -1.24
C VAL A 183 -8.69 -13.24 -0.54
N LEU A 184 -7.48 -13.66 -0.17
CA LEU A 184 -6.42 -12.78 0.30
C LEU A 184 -5.59 -12.29 -0.89
N LEU A 185 -5.45 -10.97 -1.01
CA LEU A 185 -4.70 -10.34 -2.10
C LEU A 185 -3.79 -9.22 -1.59
N PRO A 186 -2.76 -8.82 -2.37
CA PRO A 186 -2.11 -7.55 -2.15
C PRO A 186 -3.13 -6.41 -2.27
N ALA A 187 -3.18 -5.50 -1.31
CA ALA A 187 -4.09 -4.34 -1.35
C ALA A 187 -3.91 -3.50 -2.63
N ALA A 188 -2.70 -3.50 -3.19
CA ALA A 188 -2.36 -2.89 -4.47
C ALA A 188 -3.29 -3.34 -5.62
N TRP A 189 -3.79 -4.59 -5.61
CA TRP A 189 -4.75 -5.07 -6.61
C TRP A 189 -6.08 -4.31 -6.53
N CYS A 190 -6.56 -4.01 -5.32
CA CYS A 190 -7.77 -3.22 -5.11
C CYS A 190 -7.56 -1.75 -5.46
N GLU A 191 -6.36 -1.22 -5.22
CA GLU A 191 -6.12 0.23 -5.15
C GLU A 191 -5.45 0.83 -6.40
N LEU A 192 -4.52 0.11 -7.04
CA LEU A 192 -3.75 0.70 -8.15
C LEU A 192 -4.59 0.72 -9.42
N VAL A 193 -4.60 1.87 -10.11
CA VAL A 193 -5.25 2.05 -11.43
C VAL A 193 -4.75 1.04 -12.45
N ARG A 194 -3.48 0.61 -12.36
CA ARG A 194 -2.90 -0.35 -13.31
C ARG A 194 -3.51 -1.75 -13.23
N TYR A 195 -4.19 -2.08 -12.13
CA TYR A 195 -4.99 -3.31 -11.99
C TYR A 195 -6.45 -3.15 -12.46
N ALA A 196 -6.86 -1.97 -12.95
CA ALA A 196 -8.23 -1.75 -13.44
C ALA A 196 -8.69 -2.78 -14.50
N PRO A 197 -7.86 -3.21 -15.46
CA PRO A 197 -8.29 -4.25 -16.40
C PRO A 197 -8.59 -5.60 -15.73
N SER A 198 -7.81 -6.00 -14.71
CA SER A 198 -8.06 -7.23 -13.95
C SER A 198 -9.34 -7.12 -13.13
N ARG A 199 -9.59 -5.96 -12.48
CA ARG A 199 -10.84 -5.72 -11.75
C ARG A 199 -12.06 -5.72 -12.68
N ALA A 200 -11.97 -5.11 -13.86
CA ALA A 200 -13.05 -5.09 -14.84
C ALA A 200 -13.46 -6.51 -15.30
N ARG A 201 -12.51 -7.44 -15.40
CA ARG A 201 -12.80 -8.84 -15.72
C ARG A 201 -13.44 -9.58 -14.55
N VAL A 202 -12.99 -9.33 -13.32
CA VAL A 202 -13.63 -9.87 -12.12
C VAL A 202 -15.08 -9.36 -12.03
N ASP A 203 -15.30 -8.06 -12.24
CA ASP A 203 -16.61 -7.41 -12.24
C ASP A 203 -17.56 -7.97 -13.31
N ALA A 204 -17.03 -8.53 -14.41
CA ALA A 204 -17.85 -9.17 -15.44
C ALA A 204 -18.47 -10.50 -14.99
N HIS A 205 -17.95 -11.11 -13.91
CA HIS A 205 -18.38 -12.41 -13.43
C HIS A 205 -18.97 -12.36 -12.01
N ALA A 206 -18.35 -11.64 -11.09
CA ALA A 206 -18.75 -11.63 -9.69
C ALA A 206 -18.78 -10.19 -9.13
N ALA A 207 -19.67 -9.97 -8.17
CA ALA A 207 -19.74 -8.72 -7.44
C ALA A 207 -18.71 -8.74 -6.31
N LEU A 208 -17.86 -7.72 -6.24
CA LEU A 208 -17.04 -7.46 -5.07
C LEU A 208 -17.99 -7.09 -3.90
N ALA A 209 -17.85 -7.72 -2.74
CA ALA A 209 -18.59 -7.29 -1.57
C ALA A 209 -18.27 -5.83 -1.23
N ARG A 210 -19.27 -5.13 -0.67
CA ARG A 210 -19.25 -3.68 -0.47
C ARG A 210 -18.00 -3.15 0.24
N THR A 211 -17.48 -3.89 1.21
CA THR A 211 -16.26 -3.55 1.94
C THR A 211 -15.14 -4.54 1.63
N VAL A 212 -14.07 -4.03 1.02
CA VAL A 212 -12.78 -4.71 1.03
C VAL A 212 -12.14 -4.44 2.38
N GLU A 213 -11.87 -5.50 3.12
CA GLU A 213 -11.26 -5.38 4.43
C GLU A 213 -9.75 -5.21 4.28
N GLN A 214 -9.25 -4.03 4.66
CA GLN A 214 -7.81 -3.75 4.67
C GLN A 214 -7.18 -4.34 5.92
N LEU A 215 -6.32 -5.34 5.73
CA LEU A 215 -5.59 -5.99 6.82
C LEU A 215 -4.28 -5.25 7.16
N GLY A 216 -3.86 -4.33 6.30
CA GLY A 216 -2.67 -3.51 6.49
C GLY A 216 -1.36 -4.25 6.20
N GLU A 217 -0.25 -3.59 6.54
CA GLU A 217 1.09 -4.17 6.44
C GLU A 217 1.34 -5.22 7.52
N ARG A 218 2.24 -6.18 7.24
CA ARG A 218 2.65 -7.24 8.18
C ARG A 218 1.55 -8.24 8.56
N ALA A 219 0.41 -8.23 7.85
CA ALA A 219 -0.57 -9.31 7.94
C ALA A 219 0.06 -10.68 7.62
N PHE A 220 1.14 -10.70 6.83
CA PHE A 220 1.99 -11.85 6.59
C PHE A 220 3.42 -11.59 7.10
N PRO A 221 4.01 -12.52 7.89
CA PRO A 221 5.41 -12.41 8.31
C PRO A 221 6.37 -12.26 7.13
N GLY A 222 7.21 -11.22 7.16
CA GLY A 222 8.20 -10.94 6.12
C GLY A 222 7.65 -10.25 4.86
N VAL A 223 6.34 -9.99 4.78
CA VAL A 223 5.73 -9.24 3.67
C VAL A 223 5.55 -7.78 4.06
N VAL A 224 6.13 -6.89 3.25
CA VAL A 224 6.10 -5.43 3.49
C VAL A 224 4.84 -4.78 2.90
N GLY A 225 4.22 -5.40 1.88
CA GLY A 225 3.01 -4.88 1.25
C GLY A 225 1.77 -4.99 2.13
N SER A 226 0.83 -4.05 1.96
CA SER A 226 -0.50 -4.14 2.57
C SER A 226 -1.31 -5.29 1.95
N THR A 227 -2.12 -5.95 2.78
CA THR A 227 -2.99 -7.07 2.40
C THR A 227 -4.45 -6.63 2.46
N ALA A 228 -5.26 -7.15 1.54
CA ALA A 228 -6.71 -7.02 1.55
C ALA A 228 -7.37 -8.41 1.62
N LEU A 229 -8.48 -8.50 2.37
CA LEU A 229 -9.41 -9.62 2.32
C LEU A 229 -10.59 -9.20 1.44
N VAL A 230 -10.69 -9.86 0.29
CA VAL A 230 -11.67 -9.60 -0.76
C VAL A 230 -12.74 -10.68 -0.69
N ARG A 231 -14.02 -10.28 -0.67
CA ARG A 231 -15.14 -11.21 -0.79
C ARG A 231 -15.78 -11.03 -2.16
N LEU A 232 -16.01 -12.13 -2.86
CA LEU A 232 -16.73 -12.16 -4.13
C LEU A 232 -18.08 -12.82 -3.89
N LEU A 233 -19.14 -12.20 -4.38
CA LEU A 233 -20.50 -12.70 -4.33
C LEU A 233 -20.94 -13.04 -5.76
N PRO A 234 -21.69 -14.13 -5.94
CA PRO A 234 -22.32 -14.40 -7.23
C PRO A 234 -23.25 -13.23 -7.60
N CYS A 235 -23.17 -12.77 -8.85
CA CYS A 235 -23.93 -11.62 -9.31
C CYS A 235 -25.44 -11.90 -9.31
N ALA A 236 -26.18 -11.38 -8.33
CA ALA A 236 -27.54 -10.89 -8.61
C ALA A 236 -27.39 -9.49 -9.24
N ARG A 237 -27.94 -9.29 -10.44
CA ARG A 237 -27.73 -8.09 -11.29
C ARG A 237 -28.13 -6.74 -10.67
N ASP A 238 -28.65 -6.69 -9.44
CA ASP A 238 -29.22 -5.48 -8.83
C ASP A 238 -28.52 -5.01 -7.53
N ALA A 239 -27.30 -5.47 -7.24
CA ALA A 239 -26.55 -4.93 -6.11
C ALA A 239 -26.03 -3.51 -6.42
N ALA A 240 -26.87 -2.51 -6.09
CA ALA A 240 -26.49 -1.10 -6.03
C ALA A 240 -25.12 -0.95 -5.34
N ARG A 241 -24.15 -0.46 -6.12
CA ARG A 241 -22.80 -0.14 -5.66
C ARG A 241 -22.90 0.97 -4.62
N VAL A 242 -22.67 0.64 -3.36
CA VAL A 242 -22.48 1.64 -2.30
C VAL A 242 -21.05 1.52 -1.80
N ALA A 243 -20.36 2.64 -1.86
CA ALA A 243 -19.00 2.82 -1.38
C ALA A 243 -19.00 3.06 0.14
N PRO A 244 -18.05 2.52 0.92
CA PRO A 244 -17.87 2.90 2.31
C PRO A 244 -17.25 4.31 2.38
N ASP A 245 -17.65 5.13 3.36
CA ASP A 245 -17.34 6.56 3.57
C ASP A 245 -16.01 7.14 3.02
N GLU A 246 -14.89 6.41 3.06
CA GLU A 246 -13.61 6.87 2.45
C GLU A 246 -13.62 6.84 0.91
N LEU A 247 -14.26 5.83 0.31
CA LEU A 247 -14.44 5.74 -1.13
C LEU A 247 -15.50 6.76 -1.59
N GLU A 248 -16.49 7.08 -0.76
CA GLU A 248 -17.41 8.19 -0.99
C GLU A 248 -16.67 9.53 -0.93
N LEU A 249 -15.86 9.78 0.11
CA LEU A 249 -15.05 10.99 0.22
C LEU A 249 -14.06 11.09 -0.95
N SER A 250 -13.37 10.00 -1.31
CA SER A 250 -12.46 9.97 -2.46
C SER A 250 -13.19 10.30 -3.76
N SER A 251 -14.36 9.72 -3.98
CA SER A 251 -15.14 9.93 -5.22
C SER A 251 -15.73 11.34 -5.27
N ALA A 252 -16.33 11.81 -4.18
CA ALA A 252 -16.86 13.16 -4.05
C ALA A 252 -15.75 14.21 -4.21
N LEU A 253 -14.59 13.98 -3.59
CA LEU A 253 -13.44 14.87 -3.73
C LEU A 253 -12.89 14.86 -5.17
N ARG A 254 -12.76 13.70 -5.81
CA ARG A 254 -12.35 13.63 -7.22
C ARG A 254 -13.32 14.39 -8.11
N CYS A 255 -14.62 14.14 -7.98
CA CYS A 255 -15.67 14.82 -8.72
C CYS A 255 -15.62 16.34 -8.51
N ALA A 256 -15.46 16.81 -7.27
CA ALA A 256 -15.36 18.23 -6.96
C ALA A 256 -14.09 18.88 -7.54
N LEU A 257 -13.02 18.12 -7.70
CA LEU A 257 -11.73 18.59 -8.22
C LEU A 257 -11.60 18.46 -9.75
N GLU A 258 -12.49 17.73 -10.42
CA GLU A 258 -12.38 17.46 -11.86
C GLU A 258 -12.41 18.72 -12.73
N SER A 259 -13.15 19.75 -12.30
CA SER A 259 -13.23 21.04 -12.99
C SER A 259 -11.98 21.91 -12.82
N MET A 260 -11.09 21.57 -11.88
CA MET A 260 -9.88 22.34 -11.64
C MET A 260 -8.74 21.86 -12.55
N PRO A 261 -7.93 22.78 -13.10
CA PRO A 261 -6.78 22.40 -13.90
C PRO A 261 -5.72 21.69 -13.06
N PRO A 262 -5.01 20.70 -13.60
CA PRO A 262 -3.76 20.26 -13.00
C PRO A 262 -2.67 21.29 -13.33
N TRP A 263 -1.62 21.37 -12.51
CA TRP A 263 -0.43 22.09 -12.97
C TRP A 263 0.23 21.36 -14.15
N PRO A 264 0.93 22.09 -15.04
CA PRO A 264 1.66 21.47 -16.14
C PRO A 264 2.61 20.37 -15.67
N ALA A 265 2.74 19.28 -16.45
CA ALA A 265 3.50 18.10 -16.03
C ALA A 265 4.99 18.40 -15.72
N GLN A 266 5.57 19.40 -16.39
CA GLN A 266 6.93 19.88 -16.19
C GLN A 266 7.15 20.59 -14.84
N CYS A 267 6.07 21.00 -14.17
CA CYS A 267 6.14 21.58 -12.83
C CYS A 267 6.68 20.59 -11.81
N PHE A 268 6.63 19.28 -12.07
CA PHE A 268 7.16 18.26 -11.16
C PHE A 268 8.22 17.40 -11.83
N GLY A 269 9.34 17.20 -11.13
CA GLY A 269 10.46 16.44 -11.66
C GLY A 269 11.34 15.79 -10.61
N ASP A 270 12.15 14.86 -11.07
CA ASP A 270 13.12 14.10 -10.29
C ASP A 270 14.50 14.42 -10.87
N THR A 271 14.93 15.67 -10.60
CA THR A 271 16.09 16.30 -11.24
C THR A 271 17.28 16.48 -10.29
N GLY A 272 17.20 15.91 -9.08
CA GLY A 272 18.27 15.93 -8.09
C GLY A 272 19.34 14.87 -8.34
N VAL A 273 20.05 14.52 -7.27
CA VAL A 273 21.10 13.51 -7.24
C VAL A 273 20.52 12.14 -6.90
N HIS A 274 20.55 11.23 -7.87
CA HIS A 274 20.30 9.81 -7.66
C HIS A 274 21.58 9.13 -7.27
N THR A 275 21.72 8.90 -5.97
CA THR A 275 22.94 8.27 -5.42
C THR A 275 23.12 6.82 -5.84
N GLY A 276 22.02 6.08 -6.11
CA GLY A 276 22.06 4.67 -6.52
C GLY A 276 22.96 3.84 -5.60
N ASN A 277 23.96 3.14 -6.16
CA ASN A 277 24.96 2.40 -5.37
C ASN A 277 26.25 3.21 -5.08
N ALA A 278 26.31 4.48 -5.49
CA ALA A 278 27.49 5.35 -5.37
C ALA A 278 27.38 6.36 -4.21
N VAL A 279 26.63 6.02 -3.15
CA VAL A 279 26.37 6.95 -2.05
C VAL A 279 27.63 7.34 -1.28
N ARG A 280 28.59 6.42 -1.13
CA ARG A 280 29.84 6.65 -0.38
C ARG A 280 30.83 7.52 -1.15
N GLU A 281 30.71 7.50 -2.47
CA GLU A 281 31.54 8.22 -3.42
C GLU A 281 31.02 9.63 -3.64
N LEU A 282 29.69 9.81 -3.69
CA LEU A 282 29.03 11.09 -3.98
C LEU A 282 28.72 11.94 -2.76
N VAL A 283 28.51 11.35 -1.59
CA VAL A 283 27.97 12.07 -0.42
C VAL A 283 29.02 12.15 0.67
N ASP A 284 29.32 13.38 1.07
CA ASP A 284 30.21 13.69 2.19
C ASP A 284 29.43 14.37 3.33
N ARG A 285 30.02 14.41 4.51
CA ARG A 285 29.60 15.26 5.64
C ARG A 285 30.51 16.46 5.83
N ALA A 286 31.64 16.51 5.13
CA ALA A 286 32.59 17.62 5.23
C ALA A 286 32.05 18.91 4.56
N PRO A 287 32.35 20.09 5.14
CA PRO A 287 31.85 21.39 4.66
C PRO A 287 32.55 21.92 3.39
N LEU A 288 33.56 21.22 2.86
CA LEU A 288 34.37 21.68 1.72
C LEU A 288 33.74 21.36 0.34
N ALA A 289 32.55 20.77 0.32
CA ALA A 289 31.85 20.34 -0.89
C ALA A 289 30.50 21.07 -1.06
N ALA A 290 29.87 20.94 -2.23
CA ALA A 290 28.64 21.68 -2.53
C ALA A 290 27.46 21.18 -1.68
N ASP A 291 26.69 22.08 -1.08
CA ASP A 291 25.55 21.75 -0.22
C ASP A 291 24.57 20.75 -0.87
N LEU A 292 24.26 19.69 -0.13
CA LEU A 292 23.35 18.62 -0.55
C LEU A 292 22.25 18.39 0.49
N ARG A 293 21.01 18.61 0.08
CA ARG A 293 19.81 18.42 0.91
C ARG A 293 19.24 17.02 0.76
N GLU A 294 18.61 16.53 1.82
CA GLU A 294 17.84 15.28 1.82
C GLU A 294 16.47 15.43 2.47
N GLY A 295 15.65 14.37 2.43
CA GLY A 295 14.27 14.38 2.93
C GLY A 295 14.13 14.73 4.42
N ARG A 296 15.21 14.58 5.19
CA ARG A 296 15.26 14.93 6.62
C ARG A 296 15.48 16.43 6.87
N ASP A 297 15.96 17.16 5.87
CA ASP A 297 16.18 18.61 5.97
C ASP A 297 14.89 19.37 5.61
N LEU A 298 13.85 18.67 5.15
CA LEU A 298 12.59 19.25 4.70
C LEU A 298 11.46 18.94 5.69
N ALA A 299 10.82 20.00 6.17
CA ALA A 299 9.55 19.97 6.87
C ALA A 299 8.53 20.84 6.12
N ALA A 300 7.24 20.78 6.49
CA ALA A 300 6.23 21.66 5.91
C ALA A 300 6.64 23.12 6.10
N PHE A 301 6.74 23.86 4.99
CA PHE A 301 7.16 25.27 4.89
C PHE A 301 8.61 25.58 5.23
N ARG A 302 9.38 24.62 5.74
CA ARG A 302 10.73 24.87 6.27
C ARG A 302 11.77 23.97 5.64
N LEU A 303 12.89 24.58 5.30
CA LEU A 303 14.06 23.90 4.78
C LEU A 303 15.25 24.18 5.70
N ALA A 304 15.64 23.18 6.50
CA ALA A 304 16.75 23.27 7.43
C ALA A 304 18.09 23.40 6.70
N ALA A 305 19.16 23.79 7.40
CA ALA A 305 20.50 23.79 6.82
C ALA A 305 20.88 22.39 6.27
N PRO A 306 21.58 22.32 5.13
CA PRO A 306 22.08 21.05 4.60
C PRO A 306 23.06 20.42 5.58
N ARG A 307 22.98 19.10 5.75
CA ARG A 307 23.88 18.32 6.63
C ARG A 307 24.85 17.43 5.85
N LEU A 308 24.70 17.42 4.53
CA LEU A 308 25.47 16.63 3.60
C LEU A 308 26.04 17.55 2.52
N ALA A 309 27.09 17.08 1.87
CA ALA A 309 27.68 17.75 0.73
C ALA A 309 27.82 16.77 -0.45
N LEU A 310 27.69 17.28 -1.66
CA LEU A 310 27.89 16.58 -2.92
C LEU A 310 29.36 16.71 -3.33
N ARG A 311 30.06 15.57 -3.40
CA ARG A 311 31.43 15.52 -3.90
C ARG A 311 31.45 15.77 -5.41
N ALA A 312 32.19 16.80 -5.82
CA ALA A 312 32.41 17.11 -7.23
C ALA A 312 33.37 16.09 -7.88
N GLY A 313 33.30 15.94 -9.20
CA GLY A 313 34.30 15.20 -9.97
C GLY A 313 34.27 13.68 -9.82
N VAL A 314 33.22 13.08 -9.25
CA VAL A 314 33.09 11.62 -9.21
C VAL A 314 32.90 11.09 -10.63
N GLU A 315 33.91 10.38 -11.14
CA GLU A 315 33.86 9.77 -12.47
C GLU A 315 32.88 8.60 -12.51
N ARG A 316 32.08 8.54 -13.59
CA ARG A 316 31.24 7.38 -13.86
C ARG A 316 32.13 6.23 -14.33
N ASN A 317 31.98 5.08 -13.70
CA ASN A 317 32.55 3.83 -14.19
C ASN A 317 31.46 2.75 -14.25
N ALA A 318 31.77 1.61 -14.88
CA ALA A 318 30.80 0.53 -15.10
C ALA A 318 30.17 -0.06 -13.81
N ARG A 319 30.80 0.15 -12.65
CA ARG A 319 30.32 -0.37 -11.34
C ARG A 319 29.40 0.62 -10.62
N LEU A 320 29.55 1.92 -10.87
CA LEU A 320 28.81 2.97 -10.18
C LEU A 320 27.59 3.42 -11.00
N ARG A 321 26.40 3.23 -10.44
CA ARG A 321 25.11 3.63 -11.00
C ARG A 321 24.59 4.82 -10.23
N PHE A 322 24.74 6.01 -10.81
CA PHE A 322 24.21 7.25 -10.26
C PHE A 322 23.87 8.26 -11.35
N ARG A 323 23.06 9.27 -10.99
CA ARG A 323 22.74 10.40 -11.86
C ARG A 323 22.84 11.68 -11.05
N VAL A 324 23.57 12.66 -11.56
CA VAL A 324 23.59 14.04 -11.05
C VAL A 324 22.85 14.89 -12.09
N GLY A 325 21.86 15.67 -11.64
CA GLY A 325 21.15 16.61 -12.52
C GLY A 325 22.07 17.73 -13.02
N SER A 326 21.65 18.50 -14.02
CA SER A 326 22.39 19.71 -14.40
C SER A 326 22.20 20.80 -13.33
N PRO A 327 23.19 21.69 -13.12
CA PRO A 327 23.05 22.83 -12.22
C PRO A 327 21.82 23.69 -12.53
N SER A 328 21.53 23.93 -13.81
CA SER A 328 20.34 24.66 -14.26
C SER A 328 19.01 23.97 -13.89
N ASN A 329 18.94 22.65 -13.98
CA ASN A 329 17.75 21.89 -13.61
C ASN A 329 17.51 21.87 -12.11
N VAL A 330 18.58 21.93 -11.31
CA VAL A 330 18.51 22.04 -9.85
C VAL A 330 18.13 23.45 -9.43
N ALA A 331 18.75 24.47 -10.00
CA ALA A 331 18.47 25.88 -9.71
C ALA A 331 17.04 26.29 -10.10
N SER A 332 16.46 25.67 -11.14
CA SER A 332 15.07 25.93 -11.54
C SER A 332 14.03 25.35 -10.56
N ALA A 333 14.40 24.42 -9.68
CA ALA A 333 13.48 23.90 -8.66
C ALA A 333 13.29 24.96 -7.57
N ARG A 334 12.15 25.64 -7.57
CA ARG A 334 11.83 26.72 -6.60
C ARG A 334 11.19 26.20 -5.32
N VAL A 335 10.60 24.99 -5.36
CA VAL A 335 10.02 24.29 -4.22
C VAL A 335 10.54 22.85 -4.20
N LEU A 336 10.88 22.33 -3.03
CA LEU A 336 11.21 20.91 -2.83
C LEU A 336 10.05 20.20 -2.15
N LEU A 337 9.87 18.91 -2.46
CA LEU A 337 8.90 18.04 -1.79
C LEU A 337 9.58 16.80 -1.23
N ARG A 338 9.14 16.33 -0.07
CA ARG A 338 9.61 15.06 0.49
C ARG A 338 9.02 13.87 -0.25
N GLN A 339 9.87 12.95 -0.70
CA GLN A 339 9.42 11.73 -1.39
C GLN A 339 8.89 10.68 -0.42
N THR A 340 9.56 10.46 0.71
CA THR A 340 9.12 9.49 1.73
C THR A 340 8.19 10.17 2.75
N ALA A 341 6.94 10.36 2.35
CA ALA A 341 5.87 10.96 3.13
C ALA A 341 4.51 10.41 2.67
N ASP A 342 3.53 10.40 3.57
CA ASP A 342 2.15 9.95 3.30
C ASP A 342 1.30 11.04 2.62
N ARG A 343 1.83 12.25 2.56
CA ARG A 343 1.23 13.41 1.90
C ARG A 343 2.33 14.31 1.34
N PRO A 344 2.00 15.24 0.41
CA PRO A 344 2.96 16.25 0.02
C PRO A 344 3.39 17.07 1.24
N ILE A 345 4.71 17.16 1.43
CA ILE A 345 5.35 18.03 2.40
C ILE A 345 6.33 18.86 1.61
N ALA A 346 6.10 20.17 1.54
CA ALA A 346 6.81 21.07 0.63
C ALA A 346 7.43 22.26 1.36
N ALA A 347 8.54 22.76 0.84
CA ALA A 347 9.19 23.99 1.31
C ALA A 347 9.86 24.72 0.14
N VAL A 348 9.95 26.05 0.23
CA VAL A 348 10.67 26.86 -0.77
C VAL A 348 12.17 26.50 -0.75
N HIS A 349 12.75 26.37 -1.93
CA HIS A 349 14.14 25.97 -2.14
C HIS A 349 15.08 27.17 -2.14
N GLU A 350 15.30 27.76 -0.97
CA GLU A 350 16.13 28.95 -0.82
C GLU A 350 17.06 28.85 0.40
N PRO A 351 18.38 29.08 0.24
CA PRO A 351 19.09 29.21 -1.04
C PRO A 351 19.04 27.90 -1.84
N ALA A 352 19.11 28.03 -3.18
CA ALA A 352 19.14 26.90 -4.09
C ALA A 352 20.44 26.09 -3.90
N SER A 353 20.31 24.77 -3.88
CA SER A 353 21.41 23.83 -3.58
C SER A 353 21.13 22.46 -4.23
N TRP A 354 22.09 21.53 -4.17
CA TRP A 354 21.82 20.17 -4.61
C TRP A 354 20.85 19.47 -3.65
N PHE A 355 20.09 18.50 -4.17
CA PHE A 355 19.22 17.67 -3.33
C PHE A 355 19.21 16.22 -3.80
N ARG A 356 19.08 15.27 -2.88
CA ARG A 356 19.03 13.83 -3.15
C ARG A 356 17.67 13.40 -3.68
N ASN A 357 17.62 12.20 -4.28
CA ASN A 357 16.40 11.50 -4.70
C ASN A 357 15.45 11.07 -3.56
N SER A 358 15.64 11.60 -2.34
CA SER A 358 14.63 11.60 -1.28
C SER A 358 13.71 12.83 -1.36
N LEU A 359 14.04 13.77 -2.25
CA LEU A 359 13.34 15.02 -2.50
C LEU A 359 12.95 15.09 -3.98
N LEU A 360 11.78 15.64 -4.25
CA LEU A 360 11.26 15.92 -5.59
C LEU A 360 11.31 17.42 -5.85
N ALA A 361 11.52 17.79 -7.11
CA ALA A 361 11.54 19.18 -7.55
C ALA A 361 10.14 19.64 -7.94
N CYS A 362 9.78 20.86 -7.52
CA CYS A 362 8.66 21.61 -8.07
C CYS A 362 9.13 22.96 -8.66
N ARG A 363 8.66 23.21 -9.89
CA ARG A 363 8.81 24.45 -10.66
C ARG A 363 7.40 25.01 -10.84
N PRO A 364 6.91 25.85 -9.93
CA PRO A 364 5.59 26.46 -10.07
C PRO A 364 5.44 27.14 -11.44
N PRO A 365 4.21 27.28 -11.95
CA PRO A 365 3.92 28.18 -13.07
C PRO A 365 4.60 29.54 -12.88
N ALA A 366 5.04 30.18 -13.98
CA ALA A 366 6.01 31.28 -13.92
C ALA A 366 5.54 32.48 -13.08
N ASP A 367 4.23 32.71 -13.00
CA ASP A 367 3.60 33.79 -12.26
C ASP A 367 3.03 33.35 -10.90
N LEU A 368 3.18 32.08 -10.53
CA LEU A 368 2.77 31.55 -9.23
C LEU A 368 3.92 31.62 -8.23
N ASP A 369 3.74 32.37 -7.14
CA ASP A 369 4.75 32.53 -6.10
C ASP A 369 5.09 31.16 -5.45
N PRO A 370 6.39 30.83 -5.25
CA PRO A 370 6.80 29.58 -4.61
C PRO A 370 6.21 29.34 -3.22
N ASP A 371 5.99 30.39 -2.42
CA ASP A 371 5.34 30.31 -1.11
C ASP A 371 3.86 29.95 -1.27
N CYS A 372 3.15 30.51 -2.26
CA CYS A 372 1.77 30.13 -2.59
C CYS A 372 1.71 28.66 -3.04
N ALA A 373 2.63 28.23 -3.91
CA ALA A 373 2.72 26.84 -4.34
C ALA A 373 2.96 25.89 -3.16
N ALA A 374 3.85 26.25 -2.23
CA ALA A 374 4.09 25.50 -1.00
C ALA A 374 2.84 25.47 -0.09
N ALA A 375 2.07 26.57 0.00
CA ALA A 375 0.79 26.62 0.72
C ALA A 375 -0.21 25.58 0.21
N LEU A 376 -0.42 25.55 -1.11
CA LEU A 376 -1.35 24.63 -1.74
C LEU A 376 -0.89 23.17 -1.61
N LEU A 377 0.40 22.89 -1.80
CA LEU A 377 0.96 21.54 -1.67
C LEU A 377 0.87 21.00 -0.23
N ASN A 378 1.15 21.83 0.78
CA ASN A 378 1.01 21.44 2.19
C ASN A 378 -0.45 21.46 2.69
N GLY A 379 -1.39 21.92 1.85
CA GLY A 379 -2.78 22.17 2.22
C GLY A 379 -3.59 20.90 2.51
N PRO A 380 -4.73 21.02 3.24
CA PRO A 380 -5.56 19.88 3.62
C PRO A 380 -6.06 19.04 2.44
N VAL A 381 -6.51 19.70 1.36
CA VAL A 381 -7.07 19.01 0.19
C VAL A 381 -5.99 18.20 -0.53
N ALA A 382 -4.79 18.77 -0.74
CA ALA A 382 -3.67 18.05 -1.34
C ALA A 382 -3.26 16.83 -0.49
N ALA A 383 -3.23 16.98 0.83
CA ALA A 383 -2.93 15.89 1.75
C ALA A 383 -3.97 14.76 1.70
N VAL A 384 -5.26 15.10 1.84
CA VAL A 384 -6.35 14.12 1.86
C VAL A 384 -6.51 13.46 0.48
N PHE A 385 -6.51 14.25 -0.60
CA PHE A 385 -6.55 13.71 -1.96
C PHE A 385 -5.41 12.72 -2.20
N HIS A 386 -4.17 13.05 -1.82
CA HIS A 386 -3.03 12.15 -1.98
C HIS A 386 -3.23 10.84 -1.21
N ARG A 387 -3.59 10.92 0.08
CA ARG A 387 -3.79 9.74 0.92
C ARG A 387 -4.93 8.84 0.44
N LEU A 388 -6.03 9.41 -0.05
CA LEU A 388 -7.15 8.66 -0.58
C LEU A 388 -6.84 8.07 -1.97
N SER A 389 -6.13 8.83 -2.81
CA SER A 389 -5.93 8.47 -4.22
C SER A 389 -4.79 7.50 -4.48
N PHE A 390 -3.80 7.42 -3.59
CA PHE A 390 -2.59 6.63 -3.83
C PHE A 390 -2.31 5.67 -2.67
N ALA A 391 -2.38 4.37 -2.95
CA ALA A 391 -2.02 3.29 -2.02
C ALA A 391 -0.67 3.48 -1.33
N ASP A 392 0.34 3.89 -2.11
CA ASP A 392 1.70 4.09 -1.61
C ASP A 392 1.77 5.16 -0.52
N ALA A 393 0.80 6.07 -0.45
CA ALA A 393 0.69 7.07 0.62
C ALA A 393 0.34 6.44 1.97
N ARG A 394 -0.39 5.32 1.98
CA ARG A 394 -0.90 4.65 3.18
C ARG A 394 0.04 3.56 3.71
N GLN A 395 1.18 3.34 3.05
CA GLN A 395 2.20 2.43 3.56
C GLN A 395 2.75 2.95 4.89
N ARG A 396 2.68 2.14 5.95
CA ARG A 396 3.17 2.49 7.28
C ARG A 396 4.70 2.48 7.32
N ALA A 397 5.34 1.50 6.69
CA ALA A 397 6.80 1.38 6.70
C ALA A 397 7.49 2.38 5.77
N PHE A 398 6.87 2.69 4.62
CA PHE A 398 7.52 3.51 3.60
C PHE A 398 6.50 4.28 2.74
N PRO A 399 5.78 5.24 3.33
CA PRO A 399 4.83 6.03 2.57
C PRO A 399 5.56 6.87 1.50
N GLN A 400 4.97 6.99 0.31
CA GLN A 400 5.61 7.70 -0.80
C GLN A 400 4.71 8.70 -1.52
N VAL A 401 5.29 9.87 -1.79
CA VAL A 401 4.85 10.83 -2.81
C VAL A 401 5.66 10.56 -4.09
N LYS A 402 5.00 10.47 -5.24
CA LYS A 402 5.66 10.26 -6.55
C LYS A 402 5.31 11.39 -7.50
N ILE A 403 6.14 11.64 -8.53
CA ILE A 403 5.84 12.63 -9.58
C ILE A 403 4.46 12.39 -10.20
N GLY A 404 4.12 11.13 -10.48
CA GLY A 404 2.79 10.79 -11.02
C GLY A 404 1.63 11.15 -10.09
N HIS A 405 1.85 11.13 -8.77
CA HIS A 405 0.83 11.56 -7.79
C HIS A 405 0.64 13.07 -7.86
N LEU A 406 1.74 13.82 -7.86
CA LEU A 406 1.74 15.28 -7.91
C LEU A 406 1.12 15.81 -9.21
N ARG A 407 1.39 15.16 -10.35
CA ARG A 407 0.80 15.51 -11.65
C ARG A 407 -0.70 15.23 -11.75
N ALA A 408 -1.22 14.32 -10.94
CA ALA A 408 -2.65 14.03 -10.88
C ALA A 408 -3.39 14.96 -9.91
N GLN A 409 -2.67 15.71 -9.07
CA GLN A 409 -3.24 16.68 -8.14
C GLN A 409 -3.85 17.85 -8.91
N ARG A 410 -5.00 18.31 -8.42
CA ARG A 410 -5.68 19.51 -8.91
C ARG A 410 -5.52 20.65 -7.91
N PHE A 411 -5.36 21.86 -8.44
CA PHE A 411 -5.06 23.05 -7.65
C PHE A 411 -6.04 24.18 -8.02
N PRO A 412 -6.47 24.99 -7.03
CA PRO A 412 -7.42 26.07 -7.25
C PRO A 412 -6.79 27.28 -7.95
N LEU A 413 -5.44 27.36 -7.96
CA LEU A 413 -4.67 28.40 -8.63
C LEU A 413 -3.61 27.72 -9.50
N GLY A 414 -3.68 27.96 -10.81
CA GLY A 414 -2.63 27.66 -11.78
C GLY A 414 -1.75 28.87 -12.11
N SER A 415 -2.21 30.07 -11.78
CA SER A 415 -1.55 31.35 -12.05
C SER A 415 -1.89 32.36 -10.94
N ARG A 416 -1.20 33.51 -10.85
CA ARG A 416 -1.61 34.61 -9.95
C ARG A 416 -2.90 35.27 -10.46
N ALA A 417 -3.11 35.29 -11.78
CA ALA A 417 -4.29 35.90 -12.39
C ALA A 417 -5.61 35.21 -12.01
N ASP A 418 -5.57 33.93 -11.60
CA ASP A 418 -6.75 33.16 -11.19
C ASP A 418 -7.39 33.69 -9.90
N GLY A 419 -6.61 34.40 -9.07
CA GLY A 419 -7.08 34.98 -7.82
C GLY A 419 -5.97 35.76 -7.09
N PRO A 420 -5.66 37.00 -7.51
CA PRO A 420 -4.47 37.73 -7.04
C PRO A 420 -4.44 37.93 -5.53
N GLU A 421 -5.55 38.32 -4.92
CA GLU A 421 -5.64 38.56 -3.47
C GLU A 421 -5.42 37.28 -2.66
N LEU A 422 -6.06 36.18 -3.08
CA LEU A 422 -5.92 34.88 -2.45
C LEU A 422 -4.50 34.33 -2.61
N HIS A 423 -3.93 34.48 -3.80
CA HIS A 423 -2.54 34.14 -4.10
C HIS A 423 -1.58 34.87 -3.16
N ASP A 424 -1.69 36.20 -3.08
CA ASP A 424 -0.79 37.04 -2.30
C ASP A 424 -0.92 36.76 -0.80
N GLU A 425 -2.14 36.50 -0.32
CA GLU A 425 -2.39 36.13 1.08
C GLU A 425 -1.83 34.74 1.42
N LEU A 426 -2.01 33.73 0.55
CA LEU A 426 -1.41 32.40 0.71
C LEU A 426 0.12 32.50 0.78
N ALA A 427 0.73 33.25 -0.14
CA ALA A 427 2.17 33.48 -0.19
C ALA A 427 2.68 34.16 1.09
N ARG A 428 2.02 35.25 1.50
CA ARG A 428 2.39 36.02 2.71
C ARG A 428 2.39 35.15 3.97
N ARG A 429 1.33 34.37 4.17
CA ARG A 429 1.20 33.48 5.35
C ARG A 429 2.18 32.31 5.30
N ALA A 430 2.38 31.69 4.15
CA ALA A 430 3.37 30.63 3.99
C ALA A 430 4.79 31.15 4.26
N ARG A 431 5.10 32.38 3.84
CA ARG A 431 6.39 33.02 4.14
C ARG A 431 6.61 33.23 5.63
N ALA A 432 5.57 33.60 6.39
CA ALA A 432 5.65 33.74 7.83
C ALA A 432 5.99 32.41 8.55
N LEU A 433 5.65 31.26 7.95
CA LEU A 433 5.94 29.93 8.50
C LEU A 433 7.35 29.43 8.21
N ARG A 434 8.13 30.12 7.35
CA ARG A 434 9.51 29.73 6.98
C ARG A 434 10.50 29.91 8.12
N ASP A 435 10.24 30.84 9.02
CA ASP A 435 11.15 31.19 10.11
C ASP A 435 11.31 30.00 11.09
N PRO A 436 12.49 29.36 11.16
CA PRO A 436 12.71 28.22 12.03
C PRO A 436 12.72 28.59 13.51
N SER A 437 12.95 29.86 13.87
CA SER A 437 12.98 30.29 15.27
C SER A 437 11.61 30.24 15.94
N ARG A 438 10.53 30.35 15.16
CA ARG A 438 9.14 30.34 15.63
C ARG A 438 8.51 28.96 15.70
N ALA A 439 9.25 27.92 15.29
CA ALA A 439 8.74 26.58 15.01
C ALA A 439 8.01 25.88 16.17
N LEU A 440 8.23 26.32 17.41
CA LEU A 440 7.71 25.72 18.63
C LEU A 440 6.69 26.61 19.34
N ASP A 441 6.38 27.77 18.79
CA ASP A 441 5.53 28.75 19.45
C ASP A 441 4.08 28.57 19.04
N ALA A 442 3.15 28.82 19.97
CA ALA A 442 1.72 28.77 19.73
C ALA A 442 1.28 29.66 18.55
N ALA A 443 2.00 30.77 18.32
CA ALA A 443 1.78 31.66 17.19
C ALA A 443 2.02 30.98 15.84
N TRP A 444 3.04 30.11 15.72
CA TRP A 444 3.32 29.38 14.49
C TRP A 444 2.23 28.34 14.19
N GLU A 445 1.76 27.64 15.21
CA GLU A 445 0.65 26.70 15.07
C GLU A 445 -0.66 27.40 14.69
N HIS A 446 -0.93 28.56 15.28
CA HIS A 446 -2.07 29.39 14.90
C HIS A 446 -1.99 29.83 13.43
N GLU A 447 -0.84 30.35 12.99
CA GLU A 447 -0.65 30.77 11.60
C GLU A 447 -0.74 29.59 10.63
N ARG A 448 -0.21 28.42 11.01
CA ARG A 448 -0.35 27.18 10.21
C ARG A 448 -1.80 26.76 10.08
N ALA A 449 -2.58 26.83 11.16
CA ALA A 449 -4.00 26.49 11.13
C ALA A 449 -4.79 27.47 10.26
N ALA A 450 -4.50 28.77 10.37
CA ALA A 450 -5.11 29.81 9.55
C ALA A 450 -4.79 29.61 8.05
N LEU A 451 -3.53 29.34 7.71
CA LEU A 451 -3.12 29.01 6.35
C LEU A 451 -3.81 27.75 5.82
N ALA A 452 -3.94 26.70 6.65
CA ALA A 452 -4.64 25.49 6.26
C ALA A 452 -6.14 25.74 5.98
N GLY A 453 -6.78 26.59 6.78
CA GLY A 453 -8.16 27.04 6.55
C GLY A 453 -8.31 27.82 5.24
N LEU A 454 -7.40 28.76 4.98
CA LEU A 454 -7.38 29.54 3.74
C LEU A 454 -7.14 28.66 2.51
N ALA A 455 -6.15 27.75 2.58
CA ALA A 455 -5.86 26.81 1.50
C ALA A 455 -7.01 25.84 1.22
N LEU A 456 -7.78 25.44 2.24
CA LEU A 456 -9.00 24.66 2.06
C LEU A 456 -10.11 25.49 1.39
N ALA A 457 -10.33 26.72 1.85
CA ALA A 457 -11.34 27.63 1.29
C ALA A 457 -11.07 27.96 -0.19
N ALA A 458 -9.79 28.01 -0.60
CA ALA A 458 -9.39 28.21 -1.99
C ALA A 458 -10.02 27.20 -2.97
N TYR A 459 -10.27 25.96 -2.52
CA TYR A 459 -10.88 24.92 -3.34
C TYR A 459 -12.40 25.09 -3.51
N ARG A 460 -13.05 26.00 -2.78
CA ARG A 460 -14.51 26.26 -2.88
C ARG A 460 -15.35 24.98 -2.81
N LEU A 461 -14.94 24.03 -1.99
CA LEU A 461 -15.66 22.76 -1.81
C LEU A 461 -17.01 23.03 -1.09
N PRO A 462 -18.05 22.22 -1.34
CA PRO A 462 -19.24 22.21 -0.49
C PRO A 462 -18.86 22.04 0.98
N GLU A 463 -19.57 22.71 1.90
CA GLU A 463 -19.20 22.71 3.32
C GLU A 463 -19.16 21.29 3.92
N SER A 464 -20.06 20.40 3.51
CA SER A 464 -20.05 18.98 3.90
C SER A 464 -18.76 18.27 3.50
N LEU A 465 -18.25 18.55 2.30
CA LEU A 465 -17.01 17.98 1.78
C LEU A 465 -15.78 18.62 2.46
N ALA A 466 -15.80 19.93 2.68
CA ALA A 466 -14.76 20.64 3.42
C ALA A 466 -14.64 20.11 4.86
N HIS A 467 -15.77 19.86 5.52
CA HIS A 467 -15.82 19.22 6.84
C HIS A 467 -15.23 17.81 6.82
N ALA A 468 -15.61 16.99 5.83
CA ALA A 468 -15.06 15.63 5.68
C ALA A 468 -13.53 15.63 5.46
N VAL A 469 -13.01 16.59 4.68
CA VAL A 469 -11.56 16.79 4.52
C VAL A 469 -10.88 17.14 5.85
N ARG A 470 -11.47 18.03 6.67
CA ARG A 470 -10.93 18.37 8.00
C ARG A 470 -10.92 17.15 8.92
N ARG A 471 -12.01 16.37 8.94
CA ARG A 471 -12.14 15.15 9.75
C ARG A 471 -11.08 14.12 9.37
N ALA A 472 -10.95 13.80 8.08
CA ALA A 472 -9.95 12.85 7.58
C ALA A 472 -8.50 13.29 7.92
N LEU A 473 -8.23 14.60 7.90
CA LEU A 473 -6.93 15.12 8.30
C LEU A 473 -6.69 15.01 9.81
N ALA A 474 -7.72 15.22 10.65
CA ALA A 474 -7.62 15.06 12.09
C ALA A 474 -7.34 13.60 12.50
N GLU A 475 -8.06 12.66 11.89
CA GLU A 475 -7.86 11.21 12.09
C GLU A 475 -6.45 10.77 11.70
N SER A 476 -5.87 11.37 10.66
CA SER A 476 -4.50 11.08 10.21
C SER A 476 -3.39 11.44 11.20
N ARG A 477 -3.67 12.34 12.16
CA ARG A 477 -2.69 12.78 13.17
C ARG A 477 -2.72 11.93 14.43
N GLY A 478 -3.76 11.11 14.61
CA GLY A 478 -4.02 10.35 15.85
C GLY A 478 -3.62 8.88 15.82
N GLY A 479 -3.13 8.35 14.70
CA GLY A 479 -2.65 6.97 14.55
C GLY A 479 -1.17 6.90 14.17
#